data_AF-A0A0W1R6Z1-F1
#
_entry.id   AF-A0A0W1R6Z1-F1
#
_cell.length_a   1.000
_cell.length_b   1.000
_cell.length_c   1.000
_cell.angle_alpha   90.00
_cell.angle_beta   90.00
_cell.angle_gamma   90.00
#
_symmetry.space_group_name_H-M   'P 1'
#
loop_
_entity.id
_entity.type
_entity.pdbx_description
1 polymer ?
#
loop_
_entity_poly.entity_id
_entity_poly.type
_entity_poly.pdbx_seq_one_letter_code
_entity_poly.pdbx_strand_id
1 'polypeptide(L)'
;MSNSSLSQSEDSTARSAVDTAQSEEQRLRNERDTLQRENQRLRSAYHQAQQATHRRAAGGLAIVGALAAAASALFPSVANVLLALGGVGLFGAVLTYYLTPDKVVSADVTQRVYDTKATNEQSLVTELGLTGQTVYIPRSSNRDDAATDSVRLFVPQYSEYSIPAESALDSLFVATEADKARGISLVPSGIHLYREFHTSGRQSSGETGSVAESVDELVDAVLHMFELADTTETTVEAESGRVRVAFSSPTYSRADVLENPIASFLAVGLAQHLRRPVSTTVTATEDTLSVVCQWDIK
;
A
#
# COMPACT_ATOMS: atom_id res chain seq x y z
N MET A 1 -4.18 -45.20 57.91
CA MET A 1 -4.14 -45.59 56.50
C MET A 1 -5.36 -44.99 55.78
N SER A 2 -5.28 -43.72 55.36
CA SER A 2 -6.25 -43.04 54.49
C SER A 2 -5.62 -41.71 54.07
N ASN A 3 -4.85 -41.70 52.99
CA ASN A 3 -4.40 -40.46 52.32
C ASN A 3 -3.82 -40.70 50.92
N SER A 4 -3.59 -41.96 50.49
CA SER A 4 -3.10 -42.26 49.13
C SER A 4 -4.19 -42.27 48.04
N SER A 5 -5.48 -42.35 48.39
CA SER A 5 -6.56 -42.46 47.38
C SER A 5 -7.07 -41.13 46.84
N LEU A 6 -6.95 -40.01 47.57
CA LEU A 6 -7.33 -38.68 47.06
C LEU A 6 -6.30 -38.12 46.07
N SER A 7 -5.00 -38.32 46.34
CA SER A 7 -3.92 -37.82 45.48
C SER A 7 -3.87 -38.49 44.09
N GLN A 8 -4.33 -39.75 43.96
CA GLN A 8 -4.39 -40.44 42.66
C GLN A 8 -5.57 -39.97 41.79
N SER A 9 -6.72 -39.61 42.39
CA SER A 9 -7.87 -39.09 41.64
C SER A 9 -7.66 -37.67 41.12
N GLU A 10 -6.97 -36.81 41.87
CA GLU A 10 -6.65 -35.44 41.43
C GLU A 10 -5.61 -35.43 40.30
N ASP A 11 -4.57 -36.27 40.39
CA ASP A 11 -3.55 -36.41 39.33
C ASP A 11 -4.13 -37.06 38.06
N SER A 12 -5.07 -38.02 38.19
CA SER A 12 -5.77 -38.60 37.04
C SER A 12 -6.72 -37.61 36.35
N THR A 13 -7.39 -36.74 37.11
CA THR A 13 -8.32 -35.75 36.55
C THR A 13 -7.55 -34.60 35.88
N ALA A 14 -6.44 -34.18 36.48
CA ALA A 14 -5.56 -33.17 35.90
C ALA A 14 -4.89 -33.66 34.59
N ARG A 15 -4.41 -34.90 34.53
CA ARG A 15 -3.85 -35.50 33.31
C ARG A 15 -4.88 -35.64 32.20
N SER A 16 -6.10 -36.09 32.53
CA SER A 16 -7.18 -36.23 31.53
C SER A 16 -7.63 -34.88 30.95
N ALA A 17 -7.60 -33.81 31.74
CA ALA A 17 -7.92 -32.45 31.26
C ALA A 17 -6.82 -31.90 30.34
N VAL A 18 -5.54 -32.15 30.66
CA VAL A 18 -4.39 -31.75 29.82
C VAL A 18 -4.38 -32.51 28.49
N ASP A 19 -4.63 -33.81 28.49
CA ASP A 19 -4.69 -34.63 27.27
C ASP A 19 -5.85 -34.21 26.34
N THR A 20 -7.00 -33.81 26.92
CA THR A 20 -8.15 -33.33 26.14
C THR A 20 -7.86 -31.99 25.48
N ALA A 21 -7.28 -31.04 26.23
CA ALA A 21 -6.90 -29.73 25.69
C ALA A 21 -5.83 -29.84 24.59
N GLN A 22 -4.84 -30.74 24.77
CA GLN A 22 -3.82 -30.99 23.75
C GLN A 22 -4.41 -31.63 22.49
N SER A 23 -5.36 -32.55 22.63
CA SER A 23 -6.04 -33.19 21.51
C SER A 23 -6.91 -32.21 20.70
N GLU A 24 -7.62 -31.31 21.38
CA GLU A 24 -8.40 -30.24 20.73
C GLU A 24 -7.52 -29.24 20.00
N GLU A 25 -6.42 -28.80 20.62
CA GLU A 25 -5.47 -27.89 19.99
C GLU A 25 -4.84 -28.51 18.73
N GLN A 26 -4.50 -29.79 18.79
CA GLN A 26 -3.93 -30.52 17.66
C GLN A 26 -4.94 -30.74 16.54
N ARG A 27 -6.22 -30.96 16.87
CA ARG A 27 -7.32 -31.01 15.90
C ARG A 27 -7.52 -29.66 15.19
N LEU A 28 -7.53 -28.56 15.94
CA LEU A 28 -7.69 -27.21 15.38
C LEU A 28 -6.50 -26.80 14.50
N ARG A 29 -5.28 -27.19 14.87
CA ARG A 29 -4.08 -26.98 14.03
C ARG A 29 -4.18 -27.77 12.72
N ASN A 30 -4.57 -29.04 12.77
CA ASN A 30 -4.75 -29.88 11.58
C ASN A 30 -5.84 -29.34 10.65
N GLU A 31 -6.93 -28.82 11.20
CA GLU A 31 -8.01 -28.19 10.46
C GLU A 31 -7.56 -26.87 9.81
N ARG A 32 -6.83 -26.02 10.54
CA ARG A 32 -6.21 -24.82 9.98
C ARG A 32 -5.27 -25.14 8.81
N ASP A 33 -4.39 -26.12 8.97
CA ASP A 33 -3.44 -26.49 7.93
C ASP A 33 -4.15 -27.04 6.69
N THR A 34 -5.25 -27.77 6.89
CA THR A 34 -6.07 -28.30 5.79
C THR A 34 -6.80 -27.20 5.05
N LEU A 35 -7.44 -26.28 5.79
CA LEU A 35 -8.12 -25.11 5.20
C LEU A 35 -7.13 -24.17 4.51
N GLN A 36 -5.93 -23.96 5.05
CA GLN A 36 -4.90 -23.15 4.40
C GLN A 36 -4.40 -23.80 3.11
N ARG A 37 -4.17 -25.12 3.12
CA ARG A 37 -3.81 -25.87 1.91
C ARG A 37 -4.92 -25.82 0.85
N GLU A 38 -6.18 -25.91 1.26
CA GLU A 38 -7.33 -25.84 0.35
C GLU A 38 -7.53 -24.42 -0.21
N ASN A 39 -7.34 -23.38 0.61
CA ASN A 39 -7.39 -21.98 0.17
C ASN A 39 -6.25 -21.67 -0.81
N GLN A 40 -5.02 -22.16 -0.55
CA GLN A 40 -3.89 -22.04 -1.48
C GLN A 40 -4.13 -22.78 -2.79
N ARG A 41 -4.75 -23.96 -2.75
CA ARG A 41 -5.14 -24.73 -3.94
C ARG A 41 -6.23 -24.03 -4.76
N LEU A 42 -7.25 -23.46 -4.10
CA LEU A 42 -8.31 -22.70 -4.76
C LEU A 42 -7.76 -21.42 -5.40
N ARG A 43 -6.88 -20.69 -4.70
CA ARG A 43 -6.22 -19.48 -5.22
C ARG A 43 -5.33 -19.79 -6.43
N SER A 44 -4.52 -20.85 -6.37
CA SER A 44 -3.67 -21.26 -7.50
C SER A 44 -4.48 -21.73 -8.72
N ALA A 45 -5.62 -22.40 -8.50
CA ALA A 45 -6.56 -22.76 -9.57
C ALA A 45 -7.24 -21.52 -10.20
N TYR A 46 -7.55 -20.51 -9.38
CA TYR A 46 -8.18 -19.25 -9.83
C TYR A 46 -7.22 -18.43 -10.72
N HIS A 47 -5.93 -18.37 -10.37
CA HIS A 47 -4.93 -17.59 -11.11
C HIS A 47 -4.60 -18.17 -12.50
N GLN A 48 -4.66 -19.50 -12.68
CA GLN A 48 -4.43 -20.12 -13.99
C GLN A 48 -5.65 -20.00 -14.93
N ALA A 49 -6.86 -19.91 -14.38
CA ALA A 49 -8.09 -19.77 -15.17
C ALA A 49 -8.27 -18.35 -15.76
N GLN A 50 -7.82 -17.31 -15.05
CA GLN A 50 -7.99 -15.92 -15.50
C GLN A 50 -7.14 -15.61 -16.75
N GLN A 51 -5.85 -16.00 -16.78
CA GLN A 51 -4.93 -15.66 -17.88
C GLN A 51 -5.27 -16.34 -19.21
N ALA A 52 -5.78 -17.59 -19.16
CA ALA A 52 -6.19 -18.32 -20.36
C ALA A 52 -7.50 -17.78 -20.97
N THR A 53 -8.37 -17.17 -20.17
CA THR A 53 -9.68 -16.68 -20.62
C THR A 53 -9.55 -15.40 -21.45
N HIS A 54 -8.63 -14.50 -21.10
CA HIS A 54 -8.48 -13.22 -21.80
C HIS A 54 -7.77 -13.33 -23.15
N ARG A 55 -6.73 -14.17 -23.29
CA ARG A 55 -6.12 -14.45 -24.60
C ARG A 55 -7.09 -15.17 -25.55
N ARG A 56 -7.96 -16.03 -25.00
CA ARG A 56 -9.05 -16.66 -25.76
C ARG A 56 -10.14 -15.65 -26.14
N ALA A 57 -10.43 -14.67 -25.29
CA ALA A 57 -11.37 -13.59 -25.61
C ALA A 57 -10.82 -12.67 -26.72
N ALA A 58 -9.55 -12.27 -26.65
CA ALA A 58 -8.88 -11.51 -27.72
C ALA A 58 -8.85 -12.30 -29.04
N GLY A 59 -8.52 -13.59 -28.99
CA GLY A 59 -8.58 -14.48 -30.15
C GLY A 59 -9.99 -14.64 -30.71
N GLY A 60 -11.00 -14.77 -29.85
CA GLY A 60 -12.41 -14.84 -30.23
C GLY A 60 -12.90 -13.57 -30.93
N LEU A 61 -12.57 -12.40 -30.37
CA LEU A 61 -12.87 -11.09 -30.98
C LEU A 61 -12.18 -10.92 -32.32
N ALA A 62 -10.92 -11.36 -32.45
CA ALA A 62 -10.18 -11.30 -33.71
C ALA A 62 -10.81 -12.20 -34.78
N ILE A 63 -11.20 -13.43 -34.42
CA ILE A 63 -11.86 -14.37 -35.33
C ILE A 63 -13.22 -13.82 -35.78
N VAL A 64 -14.05 -13.36 -34.84
CA VAL A 64 -15.38 -12.79 -35.17
C VAL A 64 -15.22 -11.54 -36.03
N GLY A 65 -14.28 -10.66 -35.70
CA GLY A 65 -14.01 -9.45 -36.48
C GLY A 65 -13.54 -9.77 -37.90
N ALA A 66 -12.62 -10.72 -38.06
CA ALA A 66 -12.13 -11.16 -39.37
C ALA A 66 -13.23 -11.85 -40.21
N LEU A 67 -14.06 -12.69 -39.59
CA LEU A 67 -15.19 -13.34 -40.26
C LEU A 67 -16.25 -12.33 -40.71
N ALA A 68 -16.57 -11.34 -39.88
CA ALA A 68 -17.50 -10.27 -40.24
C ALA A 68 -16.95 -9.42 -41.40
N ALA A 69 -15.66 -9.07 -41.37
CA ALA A 69 -15.00 -8.38 -42.46
C ALA A 69 -15.02 -9.19 -43.76
N ALA A 70 -14.74 -10.50 -43.71
CA ALA A 70 -14.80 -11.38 -44.88
C ALA A 70 -16.24 -11.53 -45.42
N ALA A 71 -17.24 -11.66 -44.54
CA ALA A 71 -18.65 -11.76 -44.91
C ALA A 71 -19.16 -10.49 -45.61
N SER A 72 -18.60 -9.31 -45.29
CA SER A 72 -18.98 -8.05 -45.96
C SER A 72 -18.77 -8.08 -47.47
N ALA A 73 -17.76 -8.82 -47.96
CA ALA A 73 -17.49 -8.98 -49.39
C ALA A 73 -18.48 -9.94 -50.09
N LEU A 74 -19.05 -10.90 -49.35
CA LEU A 74 -20.00 -11.89 -49.86
C LEU A 74 -21.44 -11.38 -49.85
N PHE A 75 -21.76 -10.41 -48.98
CA PHE A 75 -23.12 -9.90 -48.80
C PHE A 75 -23.18 -8.36 -48.93
N PRO A 76 -23.21 -7.81 -50.16
CA PRO A 76 -23.17 -6.37 -50.41
C PRO A 76 -24.31 -5.57 -49.77
N SER A 77 -25.49 -6.18 -49.63
CA SER A 77 -26.69 -5.53 -49.05
C SER A 77 -26.54 -5.16 -47.57
N VAL A 78 -25.63 -5.81 -46.84
CA VAL A 78 -25.36 -5.56 -45.41
C VAL A 78 -23.88 -5.27 -45.13
N ALA A 79 -23.09 -4.99 -46.18
CA ALA A 79 -21.64 -4.83 -46.08
C ALA A 79 -21.22 -3.75 -45.08
N ASN A 80 -21.93 -2.61 -45.03
CA ASN A 80 -21.62 -1.53 -44.10
C ASN A 80 -21.74 -1.96 -42.63
N VAL A 81 -22.76 -2.77 -42.29
CA VAL A 81 -22.96 -3.27 -40.92
C VAL A 81 -21.90 -4.29 -40.57
N LEU A 82 -21.59 -5.20 -41.50
CA LEU A 82 -20.57 -6.25 -41.31
C LEU A 82 -19.15 -5.67 -41.20
N LEU A 83 -18.84 -4.62 -41.96
CA LEU A 83 -17.56 -3.93 -41.88
C LEU A 83 -17.41 -3.16 -40.57
N ALA A 84 -18.47 -2.49 -40.11
CA ALA A 84 -18.48 -1.83 -38.80
C ALA A 84 -18.28 -2.83 -37.66
N LEU A 85 -18.99 -3.97 -37.69
CA LEU A 85 -18.84 -5.05 -36.71
C LEU A 85 -17.44 -5.68 -36.76
N GLY A 86 -16.88 -5.87 -37.95
CA GLY A 86 -15.52 -6.34 -38.17
C GLY A 86 -14.48 -5.40 -37.56
N GLY A 87 -14.64 -4.10 -37.78
CA GLY A 87 -13.80 -3.05 -37.19
C GLY A 87 -13.85 -3.05 -35.68
N VAL A 88 -15.04 -3.08 -35.07
CA VAL A 88 -15.21 -3.13 -33.60
C VAL A 88 -14.61 -4.41 -33.01
N GLY A 89 -14.81 -5.56 -33.64
CA GLY A 89 -14.25 -6.83 -33.19
C GLY A 89 -12.72 -6.86 -33.22
N LEU A 90 -12.12 -6.43 -34.34
CA LEU A 90 -10.66 -6.35 -34.49
C LEU A 90 -10.06 -5.29 -33.55
N PHE A 91 -10.69 -4.12 -33.43
CA PHE A 91 -10.26 -3.08 -32.51
C PHE A 91 -10.33 -3.57 -31.06
N GLY A 92 -11.43 -4.21 -30.67
CA GLY A 92 -11.58 -4.83 -29.36
C GLY A 92 -10.54 -5.93 -29.09
N ALA A 93 -10.16 -6.71 -30.11
CA ALA A 93 -9.10 -7.70 -30.00
C ALA A 93 -7.72 -7.06 -29.74
N VAL A 94 -7.38 -5.99 -30.48
CA VAL A 94 -6.14 -5.22 -30.27
C VAL A 94 -6.13 -4.60 -28.88
N LEU A 95 -7.23 -3.96 -28.48
CA LEU A 95 -7.38 -3.33 -27.18
C LEU A 95 -7.22 -4.36 -26.05
N THR A 96 -7.88 -5.51 -26.16
CA THR A 96 -7.77 -6.60 -25.17
C THR A 96 -6.35 -7.15 -25.15
N TYR A 97 -5.69 -7.30 -26.30
CA TYR A 97 -4.33 -7.82 -26.35
C TYR A 97 -3.30 -6.87 -25.71
N TYR A 98 -3.39 -5.57 -25.99
CA TYR A 98 -2.42 -4.58 -25.52
C TYR A 98 -2.71 -3.99 -24.14
N LEU A 99 -3.97 -3.93 -23.71
CA LEU A 99 -4.32 -3.49 -22.36
C LEU A 99 -4.28 -4.61 -21.32
N THR A 100 -4.09 -5.87 -21.73
CA THR A 100 -3.97 -6.96 -20.75
C THR A 100 -2.62 -6.84 -20.04
N PRO A 101 -2.61 -6.67 -18.70
CA PRO A 101 -1.35 -6.59 -17.96
C PRO A 101 -0.60 -7.92 -18.04
N ASP A 102 0.70 -7.86 -18.31
CA ASP A 102 1.56 -9.04 -18.49
C ASP A 102 1.67 -9.92 -17.24
N LYS A 103 1.45 -9.35 -16.04
CA LYS A 103 1.45 -10.07 -14.76
C LYS A 103 0.51 -9.41 -13.76
N VAL A 104 -0.55 -10.13 -13.38
CA VAL A 104 -1.39 -9.75 -12.23
C VAL A 104 -0.81 -10.45 -11.00
N VAL A 105 -0.20 -9.67 -10.11
CA VAL A 105 0.18 -10.14 -8.77
C VAL A 105 -1.04 -9.98 -7.87
N SER A 106 -1.37 -11.01 -7.07
CA SER A 106 -2.51 -10.89 -6.16
C SER A 106 -2.21 -9.90 -5.03
N ALA A 107 -3.23 -9.19 -4.58
CA ALA A 107 -3.13 -8.26 -3.44
C ALA A 107 -2.48 -8.94 -2.21
N ASP A 108 -2.83 -10.20 -1.95
CA ASP A 108 -2.24 -11.00 -0.87
C ASP A 108 -0.71 -11.13 -0.94
N VAL A 109 -0.14 -11.23 -2.15
CA VAL A 109 1.31 -11.38 -2.32
C VAL A 109 1.98 -10.05 -2.03
N THR A 110 1.46 -8.96 -2.58
CA THR A 110 1.98 -7.60 -2.32
C THR A 110 1.87 -7.26 -0.83
N GLN A 111 0.75 -7.62 -0.19
CA GLN A 111 0.54 -7.41 1.24
C GLN A 111 1.55 -8.17 2.09
N ARG A 112 1.82 -9.44 1.78
CA ARG A 112 2.83 -10.22 2.52
C ARG A 112 4.25 -9.66 2.38
N VAL A 113 4.61 -9.17 1.19
CA VAL A 113 5.90 -8.50 0.97
C VAL A 113 5.98 -7.23 1.80
N TYR A 114 4.91 -6.42 1.80
CA TYR A 114 4.80 -5.23 2.63
C TYR A 114 4.90 -5.55 4.13
N ASP A 115 4.14 -6.52 4.62
CA ASP A 115 4.15 -6.94 6.03
C ASP A 115 5.55 -7.37 6.49
N THR A 116 6.28 -8.07 5.61
CA THR A 116 7.66 -8.49 5.87
C THR A 116 8.59 -7.29 5.97
N LYS A 117 8.51 -6.33 5.04
CA LYS A 117 9.29 -5.08 5.09
C LYS A 117 8.98 -4.29 6.35
N ALA A 118 7.70 -4.10 6.67
CA ALA A 118 7.25 -3.34 7.82
C ALA A 118 7.72 -3.97 9.14
N THR A 119 7.74 -5.31 9.21
CA THR A 119 8.29 -6.03 10.37
C THR A 119 9.79 -5.76 10.53
N ASN A 120 10.57 -5.80 9.45
CA ASN A 120 12.01 -5.50 9.51
C ASN A 120 12.28 -4.04 9.92
N GLU A 121 11.49 -3.09 9.43
CA GLU A 121 11.59 -1.68 9.81
C GLU A 121 11.27 -1.47 11.29
N GLN A 122 10.25 -2.16 11.81
CA GLN A 122 9.92 -2.12 13.23
C GLN A 122 11.01 -2.73 14.10
N SER A 123 11.65 -3.82 13.65
CA SER A 123 12.83 -4.39 14.30
C SER A 123 13.99 -3.40 14.31
N LEU A 124 14.26 -2.72 13.19
CA LEU A 124 15.30 -1.69 13.10
C LEU A 124 15.07 -0.54 14.10
N VAL A 125 13.84 -0.04 14.17
CA VAL A 125 13.45 1.01 15.13
C VAL A 125 13.69 0.56 16.57
N THR A 126 13.32 -0.67 16.88
CA THR A 126 13.44 -1.23 18.23
C THR A 126 14.90 -1.48 18.61
N GLU A 127 15.68 -2.11 17.73
CA GLU A 127 17.09 -2.47 17.98
C GLU A 127 18.00 -1.24 18.09
N LEU A 128 17.71 -0.19 17.30
CA LEU A 128 18.46 1.07 17.35
C LEU A 128 17.95 2.05 18.42
N GLY A 129 16.88 1.70 19.13
CA GLY A 129 16.28 2.54 20.16
C GLY A 129 15.74 3.87 19.61
N LEU A 130 15.13 3.83 18.42
CA LEU A 130 14.52 5.00 17.79
C LEU A 130 13.11 5.26 18.34
N THR A 131 12.61 6.48 18.17
CA THR A 131 11.28 6.85 18.69
C THR A 131 10.11 6.24 17.92
N GLY A 132 10.36 5.81 16.68
CA GLY A 132 9.30 5.42 15.74
C GLY A 132 8.52 6.61 15.15
N GLN A 133 8.84 7.85 15.54
CA GLN A 133 8.24 9.04 14.95
C GLN A 133 8.79 9.25 13.54
N THR A 134 7.90 9.42 12.57
CA THR A 134 8.26 9.66 11.17
C THR A 134 8.23 11.15 10.85
N VAL A 135 9.32 11.65 10.27
CA VAL A 135 9.46 13.05 9.84
C VAL A 135 9.94 13.10 8.40
N TYR A 136 9.11 13.60 7.50
CA TYR A 136 9.36 13.74 6.07
C TYR A 136 9.99 15.10 5.81
N ILE A 137 11.27 15.11 5.44
CA ILE A 137 12.06 16.31 5.25
C ILE A 137 12.22 16.56 3.74
N PRO A 138 11.67 17.66 3.19
CA PRO A 138 11.93 18.04 1.83
C PRO A 138 13.35 18.54 1.69
N ARG A 139 13.99 18.22 0.57
CA ARG A 139 15.33 18.67 0.20
C ARG A 139 15.28 19.64 -0.95
N SER A 140 16.31 20.45 -1.04
CA SER A 140 16.55 21.30 -2.19
C SER A 140 17.03 20.44 -3.36
N SER A 141 16.18 20.21 -4.36
CA SER A 141 16.58 19.50 -5.58
C SER A 141 17.62 20.33 -6.33
N ASN A 142 18.82 19.79 -6.56
CA ASN A 142 19.69 20.31 -7.61
C ASN A 142 18.99 20.08 -8.96
N ARG A 143 19.12 21.05 -9.88
CA ARG A 143 18.34 21.18 -11.13
C ARG A 143 18.37 19.96 -12.07
N ASP A 144 19.23 18.99 -11.81
CA ASP A 144 19.44 17.78 -12.61
C ASP A 144 18.81 16.50 -12.02
N ASP A 145 18.39 16.50 -10.76
CA ASP A 145 17.60 15.41 -10.16
C ASP A 145 16.13 15.77 -10.27
N ALA A 146 15.32 14.85 -10.81
CA ALA A 146 13.87 15.05 -10.92
C ALA A 146 13.34 15.53 -9.56
N ALA A 147 12.74 16.72 -9.53
CA ALA A 147 12.35 17.46 -8.32
C ALA A 147 11.43 16.67 -7.35
N THR A 148 10.99 15.48 -7.75
CA THR A 148 10.11 14.56 -7.05
C THR A 148 10.84 13.55 -6.15
N ASP A 149 12.16 13.45 -6.20
CA ASP A 149 12.98 12.56 -5.35
C ASP A 149 13.58 13.24 -4.12
N SER A 150 13.12 14.46 -3.85
CA SER A 150 13.76 15.32 -2.86
C SER A 150 13.28 15.09 -1.42
N VAL A 151 12.35 14.18 -1.13
CA VAL A 151 11.88 13.97 0.26
C VAL A 151 12.59 12.78 0.89
N ARG A 152 13.11 12.95 2.11
CA ARG A 152 13.67 11.87 2.93
C ARG A 152 12.86 11.66 4.20
N LEU A 153 12.67 10.41 4.58
CA LEU A 153 12.10 10.06 5.86
C LEU A 153 13.22 10.07 6.90
N PHE A 154 13.08 10.86 7.95
CA PHE A 154 13.93 10.84 9.13
C PHE A 154 13.17 10.24 10.31
N VAL A 155 13.83 9.32 11.01
CA VAL A 155 13.32 8.71 12.24
C VAL A 155 14.31 9.04 13.36
N PRO A 156 13.96 9.91 14.31
CA PRO A 156 14.88 10.38 15.32
C PRO A 156 15.12 9.32 16.39
N GLN A 157 16.30 9.39 17.01
CA GLN A 157 16.64 8.56 18.15
C GLN A 157 16.02 9.07 19.46
N TYR A 158 15.80 10.38 19.57
CA TYR A 158 15.29 11.03 20.78
C TYR A 158 13.95 11.69 20.53
N SER A 159 13.08 11.74 21.55
CA SER A 159 11.77 12.40 21.48
C SER A 159 11.90 13.92 21.32
N GLU A 160 12.92 14.51 21.95
CA GLU A 160 13.37 15.87 21.65
C GLU A 160 14.48 15.80 20.61
N TYR A 161 14.11 16.00 19.34
CA TYR A 161 15.06 15.98 18.22
C TYR A 161 15.18 17.35 17.55
N SER A 162 16.20 17.48 16.73
CA SER A 162 16.40 18.60 15.82
C SER A 162 16.49 18.08 14.40
N ILE A 163 15.94 18.81 13.44
CA ILE A 163 16.00 18.42 12.02
C ILE A 163 17.48 18.43 11.57
N PRO A 164 18.02 17.31 11.05
CA PRO A 164 19.39 17.26 10.56
C PRO A 164 19.56 18.09 9.28
N ALA A 165 20.80 18.50 9.00
CA ALA A 165 21.13 19.17 7.74
C ALA A 165 20.89 18.24 6.54
N GLU A 166 20.53 18.80 5.38
CA GLU A 166 20.19 18.02 4.18
C GLU A 166 21.29 17.02 3.77
N SER A 167 22.56 17.39 3.91
CA SER A 167 23.70 16.50 3.57
C SER A 167 23.81 15.28 4.49
N ALA A 168 23.34 15.37 5.73
CA ALA A 168 23.34 14.24 6.65
C ALA A 168 22.26 13.21 6.28
N LEU A 169 21.21 13.62 5.57
CA LEU A 169 20.14 12.74 5.10
C LEU A 169 20.57 11.88 3.90
N ASP A 170 21.74 12.11 3.29
CA ASP A 170 22.25 11.25 2.22
C ASP A 170 22.65 9.86 2.71
N SER A 171 22.99 9.75 4.00
CA SER A 171 23.39 8.49 4.65
C SER A 171 22.22 7.84 5.38
N LEU A 172 22.19 6.50 5.41
CA LEU A 172 21.19 5.75 6.19
C LEU A 172 21.27 6.09 7.68
N PHE A 173 22.48 6.15 8.24
CA PHE A 173 22.70 6.54 9.63
C PHE A 173 23.02 8.02 9.69
N VAL A 174 22.16 8.77 10.38
CA VAL A 174 22.36 10.20 10.64
C VAL A 174 23.16 10.29 11.94
N ALA A 175 24.48 10.20 11.82
CA ALA A 175 25.40 10.32 12.94
C ALA A 175 26.02 11.72 12.96
N THR A 176 25.33 12.65 13.61
CA THR A 176 25.78 14.04 13.78
C THR A 176 26.49 14.24 15.11
N GLU A 177 27.36 15.26 15.19
CA GLU A 177 27.94 15.73 16.45
C GLU A 177 26.87 16.25 17.42
N ALA A 178 25.79 16.83 16.90
CA ALA A 178 24.61 17.18 17.67
C ALA A 178 23.79 15.92 17.99
N ASP A 179 23.76 15.53 19.27
CA ASP A 179 23.05 14.32 19.73
C ASP A 179 21.56 14.34 19.32
N LYS A 180 20.89 15.49 19.40
CA LYS A 180 19.45 15.62 19.06
C LYS A 180 19.12 15.47 17.57
N ALA A 181 20.10 15.50 16.68
CA ALA A 181 19.89 15.26 15.25
C ALA A 181 20.17 13.81 14.83
N ARG A 182 20.48 12.92 15.79
CA ARG A 182 20.75 11.51 15.50
C ARG A 182 19.50 10.72 15.18
N GLY A 183 19.64 9.76 14.27
CA GLY A 183 18.57 8.87 13.85
C GLY A 183 18.94 8.10 12.59
N ILE A 184 17.92 7.69 11.83
CA ILE A 184 18.10 7.10 10.50
C ILE A 184 17.40 7.94 9.44
N SER A 185 17.93 7.90 8.22
CA SER A 185 17.29 8.45 7.04
C SER A 185 16.94 7.35 6.05
N LEU A 186 15.67 7.23 5.70
CA LEU A 186 15.12 6.27 4.76
C LEU A 186 14.56 6.97 3.52
N VAL A 187 14.33 6.17 2.48
CA VAL A 187 13.53 6.59 1.34
C VAL A 187 12.05 6.33 1.69
N PRO A 188 11.18 7.35 1.65
CA PRO A 188 9.76 7.17 1.94
C PRO A 188 9.09 6.19 0.98
N SER A 189 8.26 5.28 1.49
CA SER A 189 7.48 4.34 0.68
C SER A 189 6.50 5.04 -0.27
N GLY A 190 6.03 6.24 0.08
CA GLY A 190 5.15 7.07 -0.74
C GLY A 190 5.85 7.85 -1.86
N ILE A 191 7.18 7.87 -1.94
CA ILE A 191 7.91 8.75 -2.89
C ILE A 191 7.58 8.42 -4.35
N HIS A 192 7.47 7.14 -4.69
CA HIS A 192 7.18 6.71 -6.06
C HIS A 192 5.71 6.90 -6.42
N LEU A 193 4.79 6.75 -5.46
CA LEU A 193 3.39 7.13 -5.65
C LEU A 193 3.26 8.63 -5.93
N TYR A 194 3.99 9.46 -5.18
CA TYR A 194 4.02 10.89 -5.41
C TYR A 194 4.63 11.25 -6.77
N ARG A 195 5.69 10.56 -7.18
CA ARG A 195 6.28 10.74 -8.52
C ARG A 195 5.31 10.41 -9.64
N GLU A 196 4.59 9.30 -9.52
CA GLU A 196 3.59 8.90 -10.50
C GLU A 196 2.44 9.92 -10.56
N PHE A 197 1.91 10.31 -9.39
CA PHE A 197 0.89 11.35 -9.27
C PHE A 197 1.31 12.64 -9.99
N HIS A 198 2.52 13.13 -9.70
CA HIS A 198 3.06 14.35 -10.30
C HIS A 198 3.30 14.21 -11.81
N THR A 199 3.77 13.05 -12.29
CA THR A 199 4.08 12.82 -13.72
C THR A 199 2.82 12.64 -14.56
N SER A 200 1.73 12.16 -13.96
CA SER A 200 0.44 11.95 -14.63
C SER A 200 -0.22 13.24 -15.13
N GLY A 201 0.23 14.41 -14.66
CA GLY A 201 -0.31 15.71 -15.07
C GLY A 201 -1.75 15.96 -14.60
N ARG A 202 -2.30 15.13 -13.70
CA ARG A 202 -3.52 15.48 -12.98
C ARG A 202 -3.25 16.77 -12.20
N GLN A 203 -4.11 17.75 -12.45
CA GLN A 203 -3.97 19.16 -12.07
C GLN A 203 -3.26 19.32 -10.73
N SER A 204 -1.98 19.68 -10.77
CA SER A 204 -1.29 20.19 -9.61
C SER A 204 -1.61 21.67 -9.55
N SER A 205 -2.22 22.13 -8.46
CA SER A 205 -2.26 23.56 -8.11
C SER A 205 -0.86 24.16 -7.92
N GLY A 206 0.19 23.37 -8.15
CA GLY A 206 1.59 23.72 -8.05
C GLY A 206 1.99 24.00 -6.60
N GLU A 207 3.18 24.55 -6.45
CA GLU A 207 3.66 25.10 -5.17
C GLU A 207 2.85 26.34 -4.72
N THR A 208 1.91 26.80 -5.56
CA THR A 208 1.14 28.05 -5.36
C THR A 208 -0.30 27.83 -4.90
N GLY A 209 -0.79 26.59 -4.92
CA GLY A 209 -2.12 26.25 -4.42
C GLY A 209 -2.24 26.43 -2.91
N SER A 210 -3.46 26.41 -2.39
CA SER A 210 -3.69 26.30 -0.96
C SER A 210 -3.41 24.89 -0.45
N VAL A 211 -3.12 24.76 0.85
CA VAL A 211 -2.93 23.46 1.50
C VAL A 211 -4.17 22.57 1.34
N ALA A 212 -5.37 23.15 1.40
CA ALA A 212 -6.61 22.40 1.23
C ALA A 212 -6.72 21.79 -0.18
N GLU A 213 -6.45 22.58 -1.22
CA GLU A 213 -6.44 22.09 -2.62
C GLU A 213 -5.40 20.98 -2.80
N SER A 214 -4.20 21.14 -2.25
CA SER A 214 -3.16 20.10 -2.31
C SER A 214 -3.60 18.81 -1.59
N VAL A 215 -4.27 18.90 -0.44
CA VAL A 215 -4.79 17.72 0.26
C VAL A 215 -5.88 17.04 -0.56
N ASP A 216 -6.81 17.80 -1.15
CA ASP A 216 -7.89 17.25 -1.97
C ASP A 216 -7.34 16.51 -3.20
N GLU A 217 -6.33 17.07 -3.88
CA GLU A 217 -5.66 16.43 -5.01
C GLU A 217 -4.96 15.11 -4.61
N LEU A 218 -4.26 15.11 -3.47
CA LEU A 218 -3.60 13.89 -2.96
C LEU A 218 -4.63 12.83 -2.57
N VAL A 219 -5.71 13.22 -1.89
CA VAL A 219 -6.78 12.31 -1.51
C VAL A 219 -7.49 11.74 -2.73
N ASP A 220 -7.76 12.54 -3.76
CA ASP A 220 -8.29 12.07 -5.05
C ASP A 220 -7.38 11.00 -5.67
N ALA A 221 -6.06 11.20 -5.63
CA ALA A 221 -5.11 10.22 -6.12
C ALA A 221 -5.17 8.90 -5.33
N VAL A 222 -5.28 8.95 -4.00
CA VAL A 222 -5.41 7.73 -3.17
C VAL A 222 -6.66 6.94 -3.55
N LEU A 223 -7.80 7.61 -3.73
CA LEU A 223 -9.08 6.96 -4.02
C LEU A 223 -9.21 6.49 -5.47
N HIS A 224 -8.81 7.32 -6.44
CA HIS A 224 -9.17 7.12 -7.84
C HIS A 224 -7.99 6.80 -8.76
N MET A 225 -6.77 7.25 -8.44
CA MET A 225 -5.59 6.93 -9.25
C MET A 225 -4.95 5.61 -8.82
N PHE A 226 -4.80 5.43 -7.50
CA PHE A 226 -4.13 4.27 -6.94
C PHE A 226 -5.09 3.25 -6.33
N GLU A 227 -6.37 3.61 -6.16
CA GLU A 227 -7.42 2.74 -5.62
C GLU A 227 -7.00 2.08 -4.29
N LEU A 228 -6.34 2.84 -3.41
CA LEU A 228 -5.79 2.33 -2.15
C LEU A 228 -6.79 2.39 -0.99
N ALA A 229 -7.93 3.06 -1.16
CA ALA A 229 -9.03 3.15 -0.21
C ALA A 229 -10.34 3.49 -0.94
N ASP A 230 -11.48 3.25 -0.29
CA ASP A 230 -12.80 3.42 -0.91
C ASP A 230 -13.38 4.82 -0.72
N THR A 231 -13.29 5.35 0.51
CA THR A 231 -13.86 6.66 0.88
C THR A 231 -12.95 7.38 1.86
N THR A 232 -13.19 8.67 2.05
CA THR A 232 -12.39 9.54 2.91
C THR A 232 -13.24 10.52 3.72
N GLU A 233 -12.79 10.85 4.91
CA GLU A 233 -13.18 12.05 5.67
C GLU A 233 -11.93 12.90 5.91
N THR A 234 -11.95 14.15 5.41
CA THR A 234 -10.80 15.06 5.47
C THR A 234 -11.12 16.26 6.36
N THR A 235 -10.17 16.63 7.22
CA THR A 235 -10.22 17.86 8.02
C THR A 235 -8.88 18.58 7.90
N VAL A 236 -8.90 19.79 7.34
CA VAL A 236 -7.72 20.64 7.13
C VAL A 236 -7.75 21.79 8.12
N GLU A 237 -6.77 21.86 8.99
CA GLU A 237 -6.55 22.96 9.93
C GLU A 237 -5.23 23.65 9.58
N ALA A 238 -5.17 24.29 8.41
CA ALA A 238 -3.91 24.80 7.86
C ALA A 238 -3.22 25.83 8.78
N GLU A 239 -4.01 26.66 9.48
CA GLU A 239 -3.50 27.65 10.44
C GLU A 239 -2.86 27.01 11.69
N SER A 240 -3.33 25.82 12.10
CA SER A 240 -2.79 25.08 13.25
C SER A 240 -1.65 24.13 12.86
N GLY A 241 -1.30 24.09 11.58
CA GLY A 241 -0.23 23.23 11.08
C GLY A 241 -0.62 21.77 10.94
N ARG A 242 -1.90 21.46 10.73
CA ARG A 242 -2.41 20.08 10.83
C ARG A 242 -3.43 19.70 9.76
N VAL A 243 -3.33 18.46 9.28
CA VAL A 243 -4.35 17.79 8.46
C VAL A 243 -4.66 16.44 9.06
N ARG A 244 -5.93 16.05 9.06
CA ARG A 244 -6.40 14.70 9.37
C ARG A 244 -7.17 14.15 8.17
N VAL A 245 -6.85 12.93 7.76
CA VAL A 245 -7.55 12.20 6.71
C VAL A 245 -7.88 10.81 7.22
N ALA A 246 -9.13 10.41 7.16
CA ALA A 246 -9.58 9.08 7.55
C ALA A 246 -10.09 8.31 6.33
N PHE A 247 -9.47 7.19 6.03
CA PHE A 247 -9.79 6.34 4.87
C PHE A 247 -10.56 5.10 5.30
N SER A 248 -11.60 4.74 4.54
CA SER A 248 -12.35 3.50 4.73
C SER A 248 -11.83 2.39 3.81
N SER A 249 -11.86 1.15 4.28
CA SER A 249 -11.38 -0.04 3.54
C SER A 249 -9.95 0.11 2.98
N PRO A 250 -8.96 0.59 3.77
CA PRO A 250 -7.62 0.83 3.27
C PRO A 250 -6.95 -0.50 2.85
N THR A 251 -6.31 -0.51 1.68
CA THR A 251 -5.48 -1.64 1.22
C THR A 251 -4.37 -1.94 2.23
N TYR A 252 -3.74 -0.89 2.77
CA TYR A 252 -2.74 -0.97 3.83
C TYR A 252 -3.35 -0.51 5.17
N SER A 253 -3.94 -1.44 5.92
CA SER A 253 -4.69 -1.12 7.15
C SER A 253 -3.84 -1.05 8.43
N ARG A 254 -2.58 -1.49 8.40
CA ARG A 254 -1.72 -1.50 9.59
C ARG A 254 -1.27 -0.10 10.00
N ALA A 255 -1.42 0.19 11.29
CA ALA A 255 -0.93 1.41 11.94
C ALA A 255 0.25 1.14 12.90
N ASP A 256 0.49 -0.12 13.25
CA ASP A 256 1.56 -0.57 14.15
C ASP A 256 2.90 -0.80 13.41
N VAL A 257 3.16 0.01 12.40
CA VAL A 257 4.29 -0.10 11.48
C VAL A 257 4.95 1.26 11.33
N LEU A 258 6.25 1.28 11.05
CA LEU A 258 7.00 2.54 10.89
C LEU A 258 6.41 3.40 9.78
N GLU A 259 6.16 2.81 8.60
CA GLU A 259 5.54 3.52 7.48
C GLU A 259 4.30 2.80 6.97
N ASN A 260 3.25 3.57 6.75
CA ASN A 260 2.09 3.17 5.96
C ASN A 260 2.16 3.88 4.59
N PRO A 261 2.05 3.17 3.44
CA PRO A 261 2.20 3.79 2.13
C PRO A 261 1.23 4.94 1.84
N ILE A 262 -0.01 4.87 2.36
CA ILE A 262 -1.00 5.95 2.21
C ILE A 262 -0.54 7.18 3.01
N ALA A 263 -0.11 6.98 4.26
CA ALA A 263 0.38 8.07 5.10
C ALA A 263 1.67 8.70 4.53
N SER A 264 2.59 7.86 4.05
CA SER A 264 3.85 8.28 3.43
C SER A 264 3.61 9.11 2.17
N PHE A 265 2.66 8.70 1.33
CA PHE A 265 2.27 9.45 0.13
C PHE A 265 1.73 10.84 0.47
N LEU A 266 0.79 10.94 1.43
CA LEU A 266 0.26 12.23 1.89
C LEU A 266 1.36 13.14 2.44
N ALA A 267 2.25 12.59 3.27
CA ALA A 267 3.30 13.35 3.91
C ALA A 267 4.37 13.83 2.94
N VAL A 268 4.76 13.01 1.96
CA VAL A 268 5.67 13.41 0.88
C VAL A 268 5.06 14.55 0.06
N GLY A 269 3.78 14.43 -0.32
CA GLY A 269 3.10 15.46 -1.09
C GLY A 269 3.00 16.79 -0.34
N LEU A 270 2.62 16.74 0.94
CA LEU A 270 2.56 17.91 1.80
C LEU A 270 3.95 18.52 2.06
N ALA A 271 4.98 17.71 2.31
CA ALA A 271 6.34 18.19 2.52
C ALA A 271 6.86 18.92 1.28
N GLN A 272 6.54 18.44 0.07
CA GLN A 272 6.90 19.12 -1.17
C GLN A 272 6.12 20.40 -1.40
N HIS A 273 4.80 20.38 -1.19
CA HIS A 273 3.97 21.56 -1.34
C HIS A 273 4.35 22.67 -0.35
N LEU A 274 4.54 22.32 0.93
CA LEU A 274 4.86 23.27 2.00
C LEU A 274 6.33 23.69 2.01
N ARG A 275 7.23 22.90 1.39
CA ARG A 275 8.70 23.00 1.54
C ARG A 275 9.13 23.05 3.01
N ARG A 276 8.46 22.27 3.86
CA ARG A 276 8.71 22.15 5.31
C ARG A 276 8.68 20.69 5.76
N PRO A 277 9.37 20.34 6.86
CA PRO A 277 9.23 19.04 7.48
C PRO A 277 7.79 18.75 7.91
N VAL A 278 7.31 17.55 7.60
CA VAL A 278 5.98 17.05 7.99
C VAL A 278 6.15 15.80 8.84
N SER A 279 5.51 15.72 9.99
CA SER A 279 5.42 14.47 10.77
C SER A 279 4.09 13.78 10.54
N THR A 280 4.05 12.45 10.72
CA THR A 280 2.80 11.70 10.63
C THR A 280 2.52 10.86 11.86
N THR A 281 1.24 10.80 12.22
CA THR A 281 0.70 9.83 13.17
C THR A 281 -0.37 9.01 12.46
N VAL A 282 -0.29 7.70 12.54
CA VAL A 282 -1.26 6.78 11.93
C VAL A 282 -1.96 6.01 13.03
N THR A 283 -3.29 5.95 12.95
CA THR A 283 -4.12 5.12 13.84
C THR A 283 -5.11 4.34 13.00
N ALA A 284 -5.28 3.05 13.30
CA ALA A 284 -6.22 2.20 12.58
C ALA A 284 -7.26 1.60 13.53
N THR A 285 -8.48 1.44 13.02
CA THR A 285 -9.53 0.57 13.56
C THR A 285 -9.75 -0.59 12.58
N GLU A 286 -10.78 -1.42 12.78
CA GLU A 286 -11.04 -2.58 11.90
C GLU A 286 -11.17 -2.18 10.42
N ASP A 287 -11.91 -1.09 10.12
CA ASP A 287 -12.23 -0.69 8.74
C ASP A 287 -11.72 0.70 8.36
N THR A 288 -11.03 1.41 9.27
CA THR A 288 -10.64 2.81 9.06
C THR A 288 -9.17 3.05 9.37
N LEU A 289 -8.45 3.72 8.47
CA LEU A 289 -7.11 4.25 8.68
C LEU A 289 -7.17 5.77 8.79
N SER A 290 -6.87 6.31 9.97
CA SER A 290 -6.73 7.74 10.19
C SER A 290 -5.27 8.16 10.16
N VAL A 291 -4.92 9.02 9.21
CA VAL A 291 -3.61 9.65 9.07
C VAL A 291 -3.70 11.10 9.54
N VAL A 292 -2.80 11.50 10.43
CA VAL A 292 -2.62 12.89 10.84
C VAL A 292 -1.26 13.35 10.35
N CYS A 293 -1.24 14.39 9.51
CA CYS A 293 -0.02 15.08 9.10
C CYS A 293 0.10 16.38 9.90
N GLN A 294 1.29 16.68 10.41
CA GLN A 294 1.57 17.92 11.14
C GLN A 294 2.85 18.57 10.61
N TRP A 295 2.84 19.89 10.47
CA TRP A 295 4.01 20.70 10.14
C TRP A 295 4.21 21.79 11.20
N ASP A 296 5.30 22.54 11.09
CA ASP A 296 5.78 23.47 12.15
C ASP A 296 6.08 22.75 13.48
N ILE A 297 6.60 21.53 13.35
CA ILE A 297 7.16 20.73 14.45
C ILE A 297 8.34 21.48 15.10
N LYS A 298 8.34 21.52 16.43
CA LYS A 298 9.33 22.23 17.25
C LYS A 298 10.62 21.44 17.42
#